data_AF-A0A7S0XW43-F1
#
_entry.id   AF-A0A7S0XW43-F1
#
_cell.length_a   1.000
_cell.length_b   1.000
_cell.length_c   1.000
_cell.angle_alpha   90.00
_cell.angle_beta   90.00
_cell.angle_gamma   90.00
#
_symmetry.space_group_name_H-M   'P 1'
#
loop_
_entity.id
_entity.type
_entity.pdbx_description
1 polymer ?
#
loop_
_entity_poly.entity_id
_entity_poly.type
_entity_poly.pdbx_seq_one_letter_code
_entity_poly.pdbx_strand_id
1 'polypeptide(L)'
;PLYLQIGGSAVHCQCPDPGELPLADTDFAPLLLSLSPGDIARLISLLLGGNVQLVVVSDHLDALFPAITSLLSLLFPFKWPYPVVPIVPKLFTTSLQSTMPYIFGMHRQSLPENGIPPHVVSADLSRGTLNIPPQHARHLTPEQGGLASCFTPCIQICRTGLESVADQASDWW
;
A
#
# COMPACT_ATOMS: atom_id res chain seq x y z
N PRO A 1 -10.82 22.02 16.92
CA PRO A 1 -9.81 22.95 16.35
C PRO A 1 -8.86 23.48 17.42
N LEU A 2 -7.57 23.22 17.25
CA LEU A 2 -6.49 23.74 18.09
C LEU A 2 -5.87 24.95 17.39
N TYR A 3 -5.76 26.09 18.07
CA TYR A 3 -5.09 27.28 17.53
C TYR A 3 -3.74 27.43 18.23
N LEU A 4 -2.66 27.31 17.46
CA LEU A 4 -1.29 27.49 17.95
C LEU A 4 -0.77 28.86 17.54
N GLN A 5 -0.26 29.64 18.49
CA GLN A 5 0.40 30.91 18.21
C GLN A 5 1.89 30.67 17.99
N ILE A 6 2.37 30.85 16.76
CA ILE A 6 3.78 30.73 16.40
C ILE A 6 4.24 32.07 15.82
N GLY A 7 5.09 32.80 16.55
CA GLY A 7 5.67 34.06 16.07
C GLY A 7 4.67 35.19 15.78
N GLY A 8 3.50 35.20 16.44
CA GLY A 8 2.42 36.17 16.19
C GLY A 8 1.42 35.76 15.10
N SER A 9 1.63 34.61 14.46
CA SER A 9 0.68 34.01 13.53
C SER A 9 -0.13 32.91 14.21
N ALA A 10 -1.46 32.99 14.09
CA ALA A 10 -2.38 31.94 14.53
C ALA A 10 -2.42 30.81 13.49
N VAL A 11 -1.90 29.63 13.84
CA VAL A 11 -2.00 28.41 13.03
C VAL A 11 -3.23 27.64 13.49
N HIS A 12 -4.15 27.38 12.57
CA HIS A 12 -5.33 26.55 12.81
C HIS A 12 -4.99 25.09 12.51
N CYS A 13 -5.09 24.24 13.52
CA CYS A 13 -4.95 22.80 13.40
C CYS A 13 -6.34 22.16 13.49
N GLN A 14 -6.73 21.45 12.44
CA GLN A 14 -7.92 20.61 12.41
C GLN A 14 -7.48 19.14 12.37
N CYS A 15 -8.15 18.31 13.18
CA CYS A 15 -8.16 16.88 12.94
C CYS A 15 -9.23 16.62 11.87
N PRO A 16 -8.94 15.85 10.80
CA PRO A 16 -9.96 15.46 9.83
C PRO A 16 -11.11 14.73 10.54
N ASP A 17 -12.33 14.87 10.04
CA ASP A 17 -13.47 14.17 10.63
C ASP A 17 -13.29 12.64 10.45
N PRO A 18 -13.76 11.79 11.38
CA PRO A 18 -13.57 10.34 11.30
C PRO A 18 -14.20 9.68 10.06
N GLY A 19 -15.18 10.35 9.43
CA GLY A 19 -15.85 9.93 8.20
C GLY A 19 -15.21 10.49 6.93
N GLU A 20 -14.22 11.37 7.04
CA GLU A 20 -13.45 11.85 5.91
C GLU A 20 -12.35 10.84 5.55
N LEU A 21 -11.92 10.86 4.30
CA LEU A 21 -10.74 10.08 3.91
C LEU A 21 -9.57 10.48 4.81
N PRO A 22 -8.78 9.51 5.30
CA PRO A 22 -7.61 9.83 6.09
C PRO A 22 -6.74 10.79 5.28
N LEU A 23 -6.33 11.89 5.91
CA LEU A 23 -5.38 12.81 5.31
C LEU A 23 -4.12 11.99 4.99
N ALA A 24 -3.95 11.68 3.71
CA ALA A 24 -2.77 10.96 3.25
C ALA A 24 -1.62 11.96 3.25
N ASP A 25 -0.95 12.06 4.39
CA ASP A 25 0.21 12.94 4.61
C ASP A 25 1.47 12.34 3.98
N THR A 26 1.33 11.84 2.74
CA THR A 26 2.36 11.12 2.00
C THR A 26 2.27 11.46 0.52
N ASP A 27 3.43 11.55 -0.12
CA ASP A 27 3.52 11.75 -1.55
C ASP A 27 3.28 10.42 -2.29
N PHE A 28 2.26 10.39 -3.14
CA PHE A 28 1.92 9.24 -3.98
C PHE A 28 2.80 9.15 -5.23
N ALA A 29 3.49 10.23 -5.61
CA ALA A 29 4.28 10.28 -6.84
C ALA A 29 5.31 9.14 -6.94
N PRO A 30 6.08 8.79 -5.89
CA PRO A 30 7.05 7.70 -5.95
C PRO A 30 6.44 6.32 -6.24
N LEU A 31 5.16 6.10 -5.91
CA LEU A 31 4.45 4.86 -6.23
C LEU A 31 3.83 4.93 -7.62
N LEU A 32 3.04 5.98 -7.88
CA LEU A 32 2.21 6.11 -9.08
C LEU A 32 3.01 6.39 -10.36
N LEU A 33 4.16 7.06 -10.23
CA LEU A 33 5.04 7.33 -11.38
C LEU A 33 5.99 6.16 -11.66
N SER A 34 6.26 5.33 -10.66
CA SER A 34 7.20 4.21 -10.78
C SER A 34 6.55 2.95 -11.33
N LEU A 35 5.33 2.63 -10.90
CA LEU A 35 4.64 1.39 -11.27
C LEU A 35 3.46 1.66 -12.20
N SER A 36 3.16 0.69 -13.07
CA SER A 36 1.96 0.80 -13.92
C SER A 36 0.68 0.71 -13.06
N PRO A 37 -0.43 1.34 -13.47
CA PRO A 37 -1.70 1.24 -12.75
C PRO A 37 -2.19 -0.21 -12.59
N GLY A 38 -1.89 -1.07 -13.56
CA GLY A 38 -2.21 -2.50 -13.50
C GLY A 38 -1.40 -3.24 -12.43
N ASP A 39 -0.13 -2.88 -12.25
CA ASP A 39 0.72 -3.46 -11.21
C ASP A 39 0.31 -2.97 -9.82
N ILE A 40 -0.05 -1.69 -9.69
CA ILE A 40 -0.58 -1.12 -8.44
C ILE A 40 -1.89 -1.81 -8.05
N ALA A 41 -2.81 -2.03 -8.99
CA ALA A 41 -4.04 -2.77 -8.74
C ALA A 41 -3.77 -4.20 -8.25
N ARG A 42 -2.81 -4.91 -8.86
CA ARG A 42 -2.40 -6.26 -8.43
C ARG A 42 -1.79 -6.24 -7.03
N LEU A 43 -0.93 -5.26 -6.72
CA LEU A 43 -0.36 -5.09 -5.38
C LEU A 43 -1.45 -4.89 -4.33
N ILE A 44 -2.42 -4.01 -4.60
CA ILE A 44 -3.57 -3.79 -3.71
C ILE A 44 -4.35 -5.09 -3.52
N SER A 45 -4.66 -5.83 -4.60
CA SER A 45 -5.37 -7.12 -4.49
C SER A 45 -4.61 -8.14 -3.64
N LEU A 46 -3.29 -8.22 -3.79
CA LEU A 46 -2.45 -9.12 -3.00
C LEU A 46 -2.41 -8.73 -1.52
N LEU A 47 -2.31 -7.43 -1.24
CA LEU A 47 -2.32 -6.90 0.13
C LEU A 47 -3.68 -7.08 0.81
N LEU A 48 -4.79 -6.90 0.10
CA LEU A 48 -6.12 -7.22 0.64
C LEU A 48 -6.27 -8.73 0.94
N GLY A 49 -5.58 -9.59 0.19
CA GLY A 49 -5.55 -11.03 0.44
C GLY A 49 -4.77 -11.45 1.70
N GLY A 50 -3.97 -10.55 2.28
CA GLY A 50 -3.37 -10.73 3.61
C GLY A 50 -2.28 -11.81 3.74
N ASN A 51 -1.94 -12.55 2.68
CA ASN A 51 -1.00 -13.69 2.71
C ASN A 51 0.28 -13.42 1.89
N VAL A 52 0.67 -12.16 1.76
CA VAL A 52 1.79 -11.74 0.91
C VAL A 52 2.97 -11.23 1.71
N GLN A 53 4.17 -11.68 1.36
CA GLN A 53 5.44 -11.05 1.72
C GLN A 53 5.82 -10.08 0.62
N LEU A 54 5.78 -8.77 0.88
CA LEU A 54 6.11 -7.73 -0.08
C LEU A 54 7.46 -7.09 0.23
N VAL A 55 8.33 -7.01 -0.77
CA VAL A 55 9.56 -6.21 -0.74
C VAL A 55 9.50 -5.13 -1.80
N VAL A 56 9.55 -3.87 -1.37
CA VAL A 56 9.68 -2.71 -2.24
C VAL A 56 11.16 -2.36 -2.35
N VAL A 57 11.69 -2.30 -3.56
CA VAL A 57 13.10 -2.02 -3.83
C VAL A 57 13.25 -0.71 -4.58
N SER A 58 14.22 0.11 -4.19
CA SER A 58 14.56 1.34 -4.89
C SER A 58 16.07 1.63 -4.79
N ASP A 59 16.60 2.37 -5.76
CA ASP A 59 17.92 3.03 -5.73
C ASP A 59 17.88 4.34 -4.93
N HIS A 60 16.68 4.86 -4.64
CA HIS A 60 16.47 6.08 -3.87
C HIS A 60 15.73 5.74 -2.57
N LEU A 61 16.38 5.94 -1.42
CA LEU A 61 15.80 5.70 -0.11
C LEU A 61 14.58 6.59 0.17
N ASP A 62 14.64 7.84 -0.31
CA ASP A 62 13.59 8.85 -0.12
C ASP A 62 12.27 8.45 -0.77
N ALA A 63 12.31 7.58 -1.78
CA ALA A 63 11.12 7.08 -2.47
C ALA A 63 10.45 5.90 -1.73
N LEU A 64 11.17 5.16 -0.88
CA LEU A 64 10.66 3.92 -0.27
C LEU A 64 9.55 4.20 0.76
N PHE A 65 9.78 5.15 1.67
CA PHE A 65 8.82 5.47 2.72
C PHE A 65 7.50 6.03 2.16
N PRO A 66 7.52 7.05 1.28
CA PRO A 66 6.28 7.56 0.69
C PRO A 66 5.58 6.50 -0.15
N ALA A 67 6.30 5.71 -0.95
CA ALA A 67 5.67 4.68 -1.77
C ALA A 67 4.93 3.62 -0.94
N ILE A 68 5.54 3.15 0.15
CA ILE A 68 4.91 2.16 1.05
C ILE A 68 3.72 2.79 1.80
N THR A 69 3.87 4.01 2.29
CA THR A 69 2.79 4.70 3.03
C THR A 69 1.61 4.98 2.11
N SER A 70 1.86 5.47 0.89
CA SER A 70 0.85 5.67 -0.14
C SER A 70 0.16 4.36 -0.51
N LEU A 71 0.91 3.25 -0.63
CA LEU A 71 0.32 1.94 -0.88
C LEU A 71 -0.61 1.50 0.25
N LEU A 72 -0.25 1.75 1.51
CA LEU A 72 -1.11 1.49 2.67
C LEU A 72 -2.34 2.41 2.70
N SER A 73 -2.19 3.69 2.35
CA SER A 73 -3.31 4.61 2.22
C SER A 73 -4.32 4.15 1.17
N LEU A 74 -3.87 3.51 0.08
CA LEU A 74 -4.73 2.92 -0.94
C LEU A 74 -5.50 1.67 -0.45
N LEU A 75 -5.14 1.09 0.70
CA LEU A 75 -5.89 -0.02 1.30
C LEU A 75 -7.12 0.44 2.07
N PHE A 76 -7.30 1.74 2.30
CA PHE A 76 -8.46 2.26 3.02
C PHE A 76 -9.78 1.68 2.47
N PRO A 77 -10.72 1.22 3.33
CA PRO A 77 -10.72 1.32 4.80
C PRO A 77 -9.98 0.19 5.54
N PHE A 78 -9.36 -0.75 4.82
CA PHE A 78 -8.67 -1.90 5.40
C PHE A 78 -7.32 -1.48 6.01
N LYS A 79 -7.01 -2.06 7.17
CA LYS A 79 -5.72 -1.87 7.84
C LYS A 79 -4.88 -3.11 7.64
N TRP A 80 -3.64 -2.92 7.19
CA TRP A 80 -2.66 -3.98 7.14
C TRP A 80 -2.19 -4.32 8.57
N PRO A 81 -2.45 -5.53 9.10
CA PRO A 81 -2.19 -5.86 10.50
C PRO A 81 -0.77 -6.36 10.76
N TYR A 82 0.02 -6.57 9.69
CA TYR A 82 1.34 -7.18 9.77
C TYR A 82 2.47 -6.14 9.79
N PRO A 83 3.71 -6.53 10.14
CA PRO A 83 4.83 -5.61 10.21
C PRO A 83 5.08 -4.87 8.89
N VAL A 84 5.29 -3.56 9.01
CA VAL A 84 5.73 -2.68 7.92
C VAL A 84 7.04 -2.03 8.34
N VAL A 85 8.11 -2.24 7.58
CA VAL A 85 9.41 -1.61 7.81
C VAL A 85 9.83 -0.92 6.51
N PRO A 86 9.57 0.39 6.36
CA PRO A 86 9.79 1.09 5.10
C PRO A 86 11.24 1.16 4.65
N ILE A 87 12.20 1.04 5.57
CA ILE A 87 13.63 0.94 5.28
C ILE A 87 14.23 -0.11 6.19
N VAL A 88 14.55 -1.28 5.63
CA VAL A 88 15.15 -2.40 6.36
C VAL A 88 16.69 -2.27 6.37
N PRO A 89 17.34 -2.24 7.54
CA PRO A 89 18.79 -2.31 7.63
C PRO A 89 19.32 -3.65 7.10
N LYS A 90 20.53 -3.66 6.51
CA LYS A 90 21.17 -4.87 5.95
C LYS A 90 21.19 -6.07 6.91
N LEU A 91 21.29 -5.83 8.22
CA LEU A 91 21.34 -6.86 9.25
C LEU A 91 20.04 -7.67 9.38
N PHE A 92 18.90 -7.15 8.88
CA PHE A 92 17.59 -7.80 8.94
C PHE A 92 17.19 -8.49 7.62
N THR A 93 18.14 -8.71 6.73
CA THR A 93 17.93 -9.44 5.46
C THR A 93 17.52 -10.90 5.68
N THR A 94 17.91 -11.51 6.81
CA THR A 94 17.49 -12.85 7.21
C THR A 94 16.00 -12.94 7.50
N SER A 95 15.37 -11.83 7.89
CA SER A 95 13.92 -11.75 8.14
C SER A 95 13.08 -11.93 6.88
N LEU A 96 13.67 -11.81 5.69
CA LEU A 96 13.00 -12.07 4.41
C LEU A 96 12.55 -13.52 4.24
N GLN A 97 13.06 -14.44 5.05
CA GLN A 97 12.65 -15.85 5.04
C GLN A 97 11.43 -16.13 5.94
N SER A 98 10.83 -15.08 6.51
CA SER A 98 9.64 -15.20 7.36
C SER A 98 8.46 -15.78 6.59
N THR A 99 7.77 -16.74 7.19
CA THR A 99 6.50 -17.29 6.70
C THR A 99 5.32 -16.36 6.95
N MET A 100 5.47 -15.40 7.87
CA MET A 100 4.44 -14.40 8.15
C MET A 100 4.44 -13.29 7.09
N PRO A 101 3.28 -12.74 6.72
CA PRO A 101 3.18 -11.58 5.82
C PRO A 101 3.92 -10.36 6.38
N TYR A 102 4.47 -9.54 5.50
CA TYR A 102 5.16 -8.29 5.86
C TYR A 102 5.26 -7.35 4.65
N ILE A 103 5.56 -6.07 4.90
CA ILE A 103 5.92 -5.10 3.87
C ILE A 103 7.26 -4.47 4.24
N PHE A 104 8.29 -4.73 3.46
CA PHE A 104 9.64 -4.21 3.69
C PHE A 104 10.11 -3.34 2.53
N GLY A 105 10.67 -2.17 2.83
CA GLY A 105 11.37 -1.36 1.84
C GLY A 105 12.88 -1.55 1.97
N MET A 106 13.55 -1.74 0.84
CA MET A 106 14.98 -2.02 0.80
C MET A 106 15.67 -1.20 -0.27
N HIS A 107 16.82 -0.66 0.08
CA HIS A 107 17.73 -0.12 -0.91
C HIS A 107 18.33 -1.25 -1.75
N ARG A 108 18.51 -1.05 -3.05
CA ARG A 108 19.07 -2.07 -3.96
C ARG A 108 20.40 -2.65 -3.50
N GLN A 109 21.31 -1.81 -3.01
CA GLN A 109 22.62 -2.24 -2.51
C GLN A 109 22.55 -2.95 -1.15
N SER A 110 21.37 -2.97 -0.52
CA SER A 110 21.09 -3.63 0.75
C SER A 110 20.36 -4.96 0.58
N LEU A 111 20.06 -5.36 -0.65
CA LEU A 111 19.54 -6.69 -0.93
C LEU A 111 20.58 -7.77 -0.55
N PRO A 112 20.10 -8.94 -0.09
CA PRO A 112 20.99 -10.07 0.20
C PRO A 112 21.69 -10.54 -1.08
N GLU A 113 22.91 -11.06 -0.95
CA GLU A 113 23.69 -11.60 -2.09
C GLU A 113 22.95 -12.75 -2.80
N ASN A 114 22.18 -13.54 -2.06
CA ASN A 114 21.37 -14.63 -2.59
C ASN A 114 20.10 -14.15 -3.31
N GLY A 115 19.87 -12.83 -3.37
CA GLY A 115 18.68 -12.22 -3.96
C GLY A 115 17.43 -12.35 -3.09
N ILE A 116 16.32 -11.80 -3.61
CA ILE A 116 15.02 -11.87 -2.95
C ILE A 116 14.49 -13.31 -3.03
N PRO A 117 14.01 -13.91 -1.91
CA PRO A 117 13.49 -15.28 -1.93
C PRO A 117 12.36 -15.47 -2.95
N PRO A 118 12.24 -16.64 -3.60
CA PRO A 118 11.35 -16.85 -4.74
C PRO A 118 9.86 -16.79 -4.39
N HIS A 119 9.51 -16.81 -3.10
CA HIS A 119 8.12 -16.75 -2.64
C HIS A 119 7.64 -15.34 -2.27
N VAL A 120 8.55 -14.38 -2.27
CA VAL A 120 8.31 -12.99 -1.90
C VAL A 120 7.93 -12.20 -3.14
N VAL A 121 6.87 -11.41 -3.05
CA VAL A 121 6.50 -10.45 -4.10
C VAL A 121 7.47 -9.29 -4.03
N SER A 122 8.04 -8.90 -5.17
CA SER A 122 8.98 -7.78 -5.24
C SER A 122 8.48 -6.69 -6.19
N ALA A 123 8.48 -5.46 -5.70
CA ALA A 123 8.12 -4.26 -6.47
C ALA A 123 9.35 -3.37 -6.57
N ASP A 124 9.88 -3.19 -7.78
CA ASP A 124 11.05 -2.38 -8.05
C ASP A 124 10.63 -1.00 -8.56
N LEU A 125 10.76 0.03 -7.72
CA LEU A 125 10.37 1.39 -8.07
C LEU A 125 11.32 2.02 -9.10
N SER A 126 12.61 1.66 -9.08
CA SER A 126 13.60 2.24 -10.00
C SER A 126 13.48 1.65 -11.42
N ARG A 127 13.04 0.40 -11.53
CA ARG A 127 12.83 -0.28 -12.81
C ARG A 127 11.38 -0.28 -13.27
N GLY A 128 10.45 0.07 -12.39
CA GLY A 128 9.01 -0.01 -12.64
C GLY A 128 8.52 -1.43 -12.90
N THR A 129 9.11 -2.42 -12.23
CA THR A 129 8.78 -3.83 -12.43
C THR A 129 8.17 -4.46 -11.20
N LEU A 130 7.08 -5.19 -11.37
CA LEU A 130 6.44 -6.00 -10.34
C LEU A 130 6.64 -7.49 -10.64
N ASN A 131 7.27 -8.20 -9.73
CA ASN A 131 7.46 -9.65 -9.82
C ASN A 131 6.57 -10.35 -8.78
N ILE A 132 5.59 -11.11 -9.28
CA ILE A 132 4.62 -11.85 -8.48
C ILE A 132 4.90 -13.35 -8.66
N PRO A 133 5.30 -14.06 -7.59
CA PRO A 133 5.48 -15.49 -7.62
C PRO A 133 4.20 -16.24 -8.02
N PRO A 134 4.31 -17.40 -8.70
CA PRO A 134 3.17 -18.13 -9.25
C PRO A 134 2.16 -18.61 -8.20
N GLN A 135 2.57 -18.79 -6.94
CA GLN A 135 1.63 -19.11 -5.86
C GLN A 135 0.59 -18.00 -5.60
N HIS A 136 0.98 -16.74 -5.83
CA HIS A 136 0.16 -15.56 -5.57
C HIS A 136 -0.63 -15.17 -6.82
N ALA A 137 -0.16 -15.56 -8.01
CA ALA A 137 -0.82 -15.28 -9.28
C ALA A 137 -2.17 -16.01 -9.48
N ARG A 138 -2.40 -17.13 -8.78
CA ARG A 138 -3.62 -17.94 -8.90
C ARG A 138 -4.91 -17.19 -8.53
N HIS A 139 -4.80 -16.18 -7.67
CA HIS A 139 -5.92 -15.34 -7.24
C HIS A 139 -6.09 -14.08 -8.09
N LEU A 140 -5.12 -13.75 -8.96
CA LEU A 140 -5.11 -12.54 -9.78
C LEU A 140 -5.63 -12.76 -11.20
N THR A 141 -5.82 -14.01 -11.62
CA THR A 141 -6.46 -14.34 -12.89
C THR A 141 -7.98 -14.38 -12.71
N PRO A 142 -8.76 -13.50 -13.35
CA PRO A 142 -10.12 -13.88 -13.70
C PRO A 142 -10.00 -15.06 -14.67
N GLU A 143 -10.76 -16.13 -14.41
CA GLU A 143 -10.95 -17.17 -15.41
C GLU A 143 -11.30 -16.52 -16.75
N GLN A 144 -10.68 -17.04 -17.81
CA GLN A 144 -10.88 -16.64 -19.20
C GLN A 144 -12.36 -16.80 -19.59
N GLY A 145 -13.16 -15.77 -19.33
CA GLY A 145 -14.58 -15.73 -19.62
C GLY A 145 -15.08 -14.29 -19.72
N GLY A 146 -14.98 -13.72 -20.93
CA GLY A 146 -15.78 -12.55 -21.34
C GLY A 146 -15.49 -11.23 -20.65
N LEU A 147 -14.39 -10.57 -21.02
CA LEU A 147 -13.97 -9.23 -20.57
C LEU A 147 -14.91 -8.06 -20.96
N ALA A 148 -16.13 -8.31 -21.47
CA ALA A 148 -17.06 -7.26 -21.89
C ALA A 148 -18.29 -7.07 -20.99
N SER A 149 -18.49 -7.89 -19.95
CA SER A 149 -19.74 -7.87 -19.15
C SER A 149 -19.60 -7.32 -17.72
N CYS A 150 -18.39 -7.30 -17.14
CA CYS A 150 -18.23 -7.03 -15.70
C CYS A 150 -17.93 -5.56 -15.33
N PHE A 151 -17.82 -4.63 -16.28
CA PHE A 151 -17.49 -3.23 -15.96
C PHE A 151 -18.68 -2.33 -15.62
N THR A 152 -19.92 -2.82 -15.69
CA THR A 152 -21.11 -1.98 -15.50
C THR A 152 -21.59 -1.80 -14.04
N PRO A 153 -21.39 -2.71 -13.07
CA PRO A 153 -21.92 -2.50 -11.72
C PRO A 153 -20.95 -1.77 -10.77
N CYS A 154 -19.62 -1.85 -10.93
CA CYS A 154 -18.67 -1.19 -10.03
C CYS A 154 -18.64 0.34 -10.19
N ILE A 155 -18.89 0.86 -11.41
CA ILE A 155 -19.06 2.31 -11.63
C ILE A 155 -20.34 2.83 -10.95
N GLN A 156 -21.39 2.00 -10.83
CA GLN A 156 -22.66 2.41 -10.21
C GLN A 156 -22.57 2.47 -8.68
N ILE A 157 -21.83 1.55 -8.04
CA ILE A 157 -21.66 1.51 -6.57
C ILE A 157 -20.86 2.71 -6.05
N CYS A 158 -19.86 3.20 -6.80
CA CYS A 158 -19.13 4.41 -6.41
C CYS A 158 -20.00 5.69 -6.45
N ARG A 159 -21.19 5.65 -7.05
CA ARG A 159 -22.08 6.82 -7.15
C ARG A 159 -23.17 6.86 -6.08
N THR A 160 -23.45 5.76 -5.37
CA THR A 160 -24.51 5.68 -4.34
C THR A 160 -23.99 5.48 -2.91
N GLY A 161 -22.67 5.38 -2.71
CA GLY A 161 -22.06 5.21 -1.38
C GLY A 161 -21.81 6.48 -0.58
N LEU A 162 -22.28 7.66 -1.02
CA LEU A 162 -21.99 8.94 -0.36
C LEU A 162 -23.01 9.36 0.73
N GLU A 163 -24.03 8.55 1.05
CA GLU A 163 -25.11 8.96 1.97
C GLU A 163 -25.39 8.01 3.16
N SER A 164 -24.58 6.99 3.42
CA SER A 164 -24.92 6.01 4.49
C SER A 164 -23.73 5.50 5.31
N VAL A 165 -22.88 6.39 5.80
CA VAL A 165 -21.91 6.08 6.87
C VAL A 165 -21.97 7.18 7.93
N ALA A 166 -23.15 7.36 8.53
CA ALA A 166 -23.38 8.36 9.57
C ALA A 166 -23.89 7.79 10.90
N ASP A 167 -24.01 6.46 11.08
CA ASP A 167 -24.82 5.97 12.22
C ASP A 167 -24.32 4.75 13.00
N GLN A 168 -23.02 4.39 12.95
CA GLN A 168 -22.54 3.34 13.84
C GLN A 168 -21.06 3.48 14.24
N ALA A 169 -20.75 4.55 14.97
CA ALA A 169 -19.51 4.68 15.74
C ALA A 169 -19.84 5.07 17.19
N SER A 170 -20.59 4.19 17.86
CA SER A 170 -20.74 4.21 19.31
C SER A 170 -20.80 2.77 19.79
N ASP A 171 -19.61 2.22 19.97
CA ASP A 171 -19.25 1.17 20.94
C ASP A 171 -17.88 0.63 20.49
N TRP A 172 -17.13 0.05 21.42
CA TRP A 172 -15.74 -0.40 21.28
C TRP A 172 -14.69 0.67 21.61
N TRP A 173 -14.76 1.15 22.85
CA TRP A 173 -13.60 1.08 23.75
C TRP A 173 -13.05 -0.36 23.83
#